data_AF-E9I4V6-F1
#
_entry.id   AF-E9I4V6-F1
#
_cell.length_a   1.000
_cell.length_b   1.000
_cell.length_c   1.000
_cell.angle_alpha   90.00
_cell.angle_beta   90.00
_cell.angle_gamma   90.00
#
_symmetry.space_group_name_H-M   'P 1'
#
loop_
_entity.id
_entity.type
_entity.pdbx_description
1 polymer ?
#
loop_
_entity_poly.entity_id
_entity_poly.type
_entity_poly.pdbx_seq_one_letter_code
_entity_poly.pdbx_strand_id
1 'polypeptide(L)'
;MATSPLKDVGHLTKFDGTNFTRWQQGLMLILEQHELLPIINGTEVKPSEIITDNTVKNAKAISNWCRKDCTVRNYIYATITDELRDTLCTSTTAADMYQR
;
A
#
# COMPACT_ATOMS: atom_id res chain seq x y z
N MET A 1 12.75 7.95 17.10
CA MET A 1 13.32 6.99 16.12
C MET A 1 12.23 6.61 15.15
N ALA A 2 12.37 6.87 13.85
CA ALA A 2 11.38 6.40 12.88
C ALA A 2 11.52 4.88 12.76
N THR A 3 10.56 4.13 13.28
CA THR A 3 10.47 2.69 13.08
C THR A 3 10.27 2.45 11.59
N SER A 4 11.13 1.62 10.98
CA SER A 4 10.98 1.24 9.59
C SER A 4 9.64 0.48 9.46
N PRO A 5 8.69 0.95 8.64
CA PRO A 5 7.36 0.34 8.54
C PRO A 5 7.43 -1.15 8.16
N LEU A 6 8.50 -1.57 7.47
CA LEU A 6 8.74 -2.98 7.12
C LEU A 6 8.96 -3.91 8.32
N LYS A 7 9.32 -3.39 9.51
CA LYS A 7 9.47 -4.22 10.71
C LYS A 7 8.13 -4.76 11.19
N ASP A 8 7.06 -3.99 10.98
CA ASP A 8 5.72 -4.32 11.47
C ASP A 8 5.15 -5.53 10.74
N VAL A 9 5.55 -5.77 9.49
CA VAL A 9 5.10 -6.92 8.67
C VAL A 9 6.03 -8.14 8.71
N GLY A 10 7.21 -8.04 9.34
CA GLY A 10 8.22 -9.09 9.29
C GLY A 10 7.83 -10.42 9.94
N HIS A 11 6.80 -10.41 10.78
CA HIS A 11 6.27 -11.60 11.45
C HIS A 11 5.15 -12.30 10.66
N LEU A 12 4.65 -11.68 9.58
CA LEU A 12 3.62 -12.28 8.74
C LEU A 12 4.19 -13.41 7.90
N THR A 13 3.45 -14.51 7.80
CA THR A 13 3.74 -15.55 6.81
C THR A 13 3.55 -14.95 5.41
N LYS A 14 4.54 -15.12 4.54
CA LYS A 14 4.43 -14.65 3.16
C LYS A 14 3.29 -15.35 2.44
N PHE A 15 2.53 -14.61 1.64
CA PHE A 15 1.53 -15.17 0.74
C PHE A 15 2.21 -15.95 -0.37
N ASP A 16 1.83 -17.21 -0.53
CA ASP A 16 2.38 -18.14 -1.53
C ASP A 16 1.30 -18.68 -2.50
N GLY A 17 0.09 -18.13 -2.45
CA GLY A 17 -1.06 -18.60 -3.23
C GLY A 17 -1.98 -19.57 -2.47
N THR A 18 -1.52 -20.22 -1.40
CA THR A 18 -2.30 -21.23 -0.65
C THR A 18 -2.87 -20.72 0.66
N ASN A 19 -2.29 -19.65 1.20
CA ASN A 19 -2.57 -19.12 2.54
C ASN A 19 -3.26 -17.74 2.54
N PHE A 20 -4.03 -17.44 1.49
CA PHE A 20 -4.64 -16.12 1.25
C PHE A 20 -5.38 -15.55 2.47
N THR A 21 -6.31 -16.30 3.07
CA THR A 21 -7.13 -15.79 4.20
C THR A 21 -6.28 -15.39 5.39
N ARG A 22 -5.27 -16.19 5.75
CA ARG A 22 -4.40 -15.90 6.90
C ARG A 22 -3.54 -14.67 6.62
N TRP A 23 -2.93 -14.61 5.45
CA TRP A 23 -2.12 -13.47 5.03
C TRP A 23 -2.94 -12.19 4.98
N GLN A 24 -4.13 -12.24 4.36
CA GLN A 24 -5.02 -11.09 4.21
C GLN A 24 -5.42 -10.52 5.57
N GLN A 25 -5.82 -11.36 6.52
CA GLN A 25 -6.18 -10.92 7.87
C GLN A 25 -4.99 -10.23 8.57
N GLY A 26 -3.80 -10.82 8.49
CA GLY A 26 -2.59 -10.22 9.07
C GLY A 26 -2.23 -8.87 8.44
N LEU A 27 -2.30 -8.78 7.11
CA LEU A 27 -2.06 -7.54 6.38
C LEU A 27 -3.10 -6.46 6.73
N MET A 28 -4.39 -6.82 6.79
CA MET A 28 -5.46 -5.89 7.14
C MET A 28 -5.29 -5.29 8.53
N LEU A 29 -4.92 -6.09 9.54
CA LEU A 29 -4.70 -5.60 10.91
C LEU A 29 -3.55 -4.58 10.98
N ILE A 30 -2.45 -4.82 10.25
CA ILE A 30 -1.33 -3.88 10.19
C ILE A 30 -1.75 -2.60 9.48
N LEU A 31 -2.46 -2.70 8.36
CA LEU A 31 -2.96 -1.54 7.64
C LEU A 31 -3.93 -0.71 8.47
N GLU A 32 -4.79 -1.36 9.27
CA GLU A 32 -5.71 -0.70 10.19
C GLU A 32 -4.96 0.07 11.27
N GLN A 33 -3.95 -0.56 11.89
CA GLN A 33 -3.10 0.08 12.90
C GLN A 33 -2.40 1.36 12.40
N HIS A 34 -2.13 1.45 11.10
CA HIS A 34 -1.49 2.61 10.47
C HIS A 34 -2.46 3.54 9.71
N GLU A 35 -3.78 3.33 9.80
CA GLU A 35 -4.80 4.10 9.08
C GLU A 35 -4.63 4.04 7.54
N LEU A 36 -4.15 2.92 7.02
CA LEU A 36 -3.86 2.70 5.60
C LEU A 36 -4.89 1.82 4.88
N LEU A 37 -5.87 1.25 5.59
CA LEU A 37 -6.97 0.50 4.97
C LEU A 37 -7.69 1.24 3.83
N PRO A 38 -7.97 2.55 3.93
CA PRO A 38 -8.62 3.29 2.84
C PRO A 38 -7.81 3.31 1.52
N ILE A 39 -6.49 3.12 1.59
CA ILE A 39 -5.62 3.11 0.41
C ILE A 39 -5.73 1.78 -0.32
N ILE A 40 -5.67 0.65 0.39
CA ILE A 40 -5.69 -0.68 -0.23
C ILE A 40 -7.08 -1.03 -0.79
N ASN A 41 -8.15 -0.55 -0.16
CA ASN A 41 -9.52 -0.80 -0.61
C ASN A 41 -10.00 0.23 -1.66
N GLY A 42 -9.17 1.22 -2.01
CA GLY A 42 -9.49 2.26 -3.00
C GLY A 42 -10.48 3.33 -2.52
N THR A 43 -10.82 3.39 -1.23
CA THR A 43 -11.69 4.44 -0.67
C THR A 43 -11.01 5.80 -0.66
N GLU A 44 -9.71 5.83 -0.35
CA GLU A 44 -8.86 7.03 -0.44
C GLU A 44 -8.11 7.00 -1.78
N VAL A 45 -8.62 7.72 -2.77
CA VAL A 45 -8.02 7.85 -4.10
C VAL A 45 -7.05 9.03 -4.19
N LYS A 46 -6.09 8.95 -5.12
CA LYS A 46 -5.15 10.04 -5.38
C LYS A 46 -5.93 11.31 -5.78
N PRO A 47 -5.75 12.44 -5.07
CA PRO A 47 -6.41 13.69 -5.45
C PRO A 47 -5.94 14.18 -6.82
N SER A 48 -6.87 14.67 -7.64
CA SER A 48 -6.54 15.42 -8.85
C SER A 48 -5.84 16.73 -8.50
N GLU A 49 -4.92 17.19 -9.35
CA GLU A 49 -4.23 18.47 -9.15
C GLU A 49 -5.20 19.64 -9.23
N ILE A 50 -5.13 20.53 -8.24
CA ILE A 50 -5.86 21.80 -8.21
C ILE A 50 -4.86 22.90 -8.58
N ILE A 51 -4.89 23.33 -9.83
CA ILE A 51 -3.98 24.34 -10.37
C ILE A 51 -4.65 25.72 -10.26
N THR A 52 -3.97 26.66 -9.63
CA THR A 52 -4.39 28.06 -9.55
C THR A 52 -3.16 28.94 -9.68
N ASP A 53 -3.19 29.92 -10.58
CA ASP A 53 -2.04 30.80 -10.90
C ASP A 53 -0.77 29.99 -11.22
N ASN A 54 -0.92 28.98 -12.07
CA ASN A 54 0.17 28.08 -12.48
C ASN A 54 0.86 27.34 -11.31
N THR A 55 0.17 27.22 -10.16
CA THR A 55 0.67 26.58 -8.94
C THR A 55 -0.30 25.48 -8.48
N VAL A 56 0.23 24.29 -8.15
CA VAL A 56 -0.57 23.18 -7.59
C VAL A 56 -0.84 23.42 -6.11
N LYS A 57 -2.07 23.80 -5.76
CA LYS A 57 -2.45 24.18 -4.39
C LYS A 57 -2.50 23.00 -3.42
N ASN A 58 -2.83 21.80 -3.92
CA ASN A 58 -2.97 20.58 -3.12
C ASN A 58 -1.75 19.64 -3.20
N ALA A 59 -0.57 20.14 -3.59
CA ALA A 59 0.64 19.33 -3.74
C ALA A 59 0.98 18.53 -2.47
N LYS A 60 0.74 19.09 -1.28
CA LYS A 60 0.94 18.41 0.01
C LYS A 60 0.01 17.21 0.19
N ALA A 61 -1.26 17.33 -0.21
CA ALA A 61 -2.23 16.23 -0.11
C ALA A 61 -1.87 15.10 -1.07
N ILE A 62 -1.49 15.44 -2.31
CA ILE A 62 -1.02 14.48 -3.32
C ILE A 62 0.23 13.75 -2.83
N SER A 63 1.22 14.49 -2.32
CA SER A 63 2.46 13.90 -1.77
C SER A 63 2.17 12.97 -0.59
N ASN A 64 1.27 13.36 0.32
CA ASN A 64 0.88 12.50 1.44
C ASN A 64 0.19 11.21 0.98
N TRP A 65 -0.71 11.29 -0.01
CA TRP A 65 -1.33 10.12 -0.61
C TRP A 65 -0.29 9.20 -1.26
N CYS A 66 0.63 9.74 -2.08
CA CYS A 66 1.69 8.97 -2.71
C CYS A 66 2.58 8.26 -1.69
N ARG A 67 2.85 8.90 -0.55
CA ARG A 67 3.61 8.28 0.55
C ARG A 67 2.84 7.13 1.18
N LYS A 68 1.55 7.31 1.48
CA LYS A 68 0.70 6.23 2.01
C LYS A 68 0.63 5.05 1.05
N ASP A 69 0.34 5.30 -0.23
CA ASP A 69 0.30 4.28 -1.29
C ASP A 69 1.63 3.51 -1.40
N CYS A 70 2.76 4.22 -1.39
CA CYS A 70 4.08 3.59 -1.39
C CYS A 70 4.29 2.70 -0.16
N THR A 71 3.85 3.13 1.03
CA THR A 71 3.92 2.29 2.25
C THR A 71 3.12 1.01 2.11
N VAL A 72 1.87 1.09 1.61
CA VAL A 72 1.03 -0.11 1.43
C VAL A 72 1.62 -1.05 0.38
N ARG A 73 2.12 -0.53 -0.75
CA ARG A 73 2.81 -1.35 -1.75
C ARG A 73 4.02 -2.07 -1.17
N ASN A 74 4.79 -1.39 -0.31
CA ASN A 74 5.92 -2.02 0.40
C ASN A 74 5.46 -3.14 1.34
N TYR A 75 4.33 -2.99 2.04
CA TYR A 75 3.77 -4.06 2.89
C TYR A 75 3.34 -5.26 2.07
N ILE A 76 2.63 -5.05 0.96
CA ILE A 76 2.25 -6.14 0.04
C ILE A 76 3.53 -6.82 -0.47
N TYR A 77 4.47 -6.05 -1.04
CA TYR A 77 5.70 -6.59 -1.61
C TYR A 77 6.55 -7.39 -0.59
N ALA A 78 6.66 -6.91 0.65
CA ALA A 78 7.42 -7.59 1.70
C ALA A 78 6.77 -8.90 2.15
N THR A 79 5.45 -9.02 2.03
CA THR A 79 4.65 -10.13 2.57
C THR A 79 4.15 -11.11 1.52
N ILE A 80 4.66 -11.06 0.29
CA ILE A 80 4.40 -12.06 -0.76
C ILE A 80 5.71 -12.79 -1.15
N THR A 81 5.59 -13.94 -1.81
CA THR A 81 6.72 -14.67 -2.40
C THR A 81 7.31 -13.93 -3.61
N ASP A 82 8.55 -14.29 -3.98
CA ASP A 82 9.25 -13.66 -5.10
C ASP A 82 8.53 -13.88 -6.45
N GLU A 83 7.97 -15.07 -6.65
CA GLU A 83 7.17 -15.43 -7.84
C GLU A 83 5.96 -14.49 -8.02
N LEU A 84 5.29 -14.12 -6.92
CA LEU A 84 4.16 -13.19 -6.97
C LEU A 84 4.60 -11.74 -7.18
N ARG A 85 5.80 -11.35 -6.73
CA ARG A 85 6.35 -10.00 -6.96
C ARG A 85 6.50 -9.69 -8.45
N ASP A 86 6.94 -10.67 -9.23
CA ASP A 86 7.10 -10.51 -10.67
C ASP A 86 5.74 -10.28 -11.36
N THR A 87 4.68 -10.89 -10.84
CA THR A 87 3.31 -10.65 -11.33
C THR A 87 2.78 -9.26 -10.97
N LEU A 88 3.13 -8.74 -9.79
CA LEU A 88 2.65 -7.45 -9.31
C LEU A 88 3.49 -6.25 -9.74
N CYS A 89 4.67 -6.46 -10.36
CA CYS A 89 5.57 -5.36 -10.75
C CYS A 89 4.96 -4.38 -11.77
N THR A 90 3.87 -4.77 -12.45
CA THR A 90 3.16 -3.93 -13.41
C THR A 90 1.99 -3.14 -12.80
N SER A 91 1.69 -3.32 -11.51
CA SER A 91 0.65 -2.55 -10.80
C SER A 91 1.16 -1.16 -10.44
N THR A 92 0.31 -0.13 -10.58
CA THR A 92 0.68 1.27 -10.36
C THR A 92 0.31 1.77 -8.96
N THR A 93 -0.74 1.21 -8.34
CA THR A 93 -1.19 1.54 -6.98
C THR A 93 -1.28 0.31 -6.08
N ALA A 94 -1.33 0.53 -4.77
CA ALA A 94 -1.58 -0.54 -3.80
C ALA A 94 -2.94 -1.21 -4.00
N ALA A 95 -3.96 -0.44 -4.37
CA ALA A 95 -5.28 -0.98 -4.70
C ALA A 95 -5.20 -1.93 -5.90
N ASP A 96 -4.47 -1.55 -6.96
CA ASP A 96 -4.27 -2.41 -8.13
C ASP A 96 -3.46 -3.68 -7.80
N MET A 97 -2.49 -3.60 -6.89
CA MET A 97 -1.75 -4.78 -6.42
C MET A 97 -2.65 -5.76 -5.66
N TYR A 98 -3.61 -5.25 -4.89
CA TYR A 98 -4.47 -6.08 -4.05
C TYR A 98 -5.62 -6.76 -4.82
N GLN A 99 -5.99 -6.23 -5.99
CA GLN A 99 -7.08 -6.78 -6.82
C GLN A 99 -6.64 -7.89 -7.80
N ARG A 100 -5.34 -8.23 -7.85
CA ARG A 100 -4.78 -9.25 -8.74
C ARG A 100 -4.67 -10.60 -8.04
#